data_AF-A0AAJ1D2Y7-F1
#
_entry.id   AF-A0AAJ1D2Y7-F1
#
_cell.length_a   1.000
_cell.length_b   1.000
_cell.length_c   1.000
_cell.angle_alpha   90.00
_cell.angle_beta   90.00
_cell.angle_gamma   90.00
#
_symmetry.space_group_name_H-M   'P 1'
#
loop_
_entity.id
_entity.type
_entity.pdbx_description
1 polymer ?
#
loop_
_entity_poly.entity_id
_entity_poly.type
_entity_poly.pdbx_seq_one_letter_code
_entity_poly.pdbx_strand_id
1 'polypeptide(L)'
;MARRNVYFREKVLREVDELVQIEIQNGATHGEVNFSSEVGKLVEIGLRIKKLQKEGDRFDQEGFNRELIRKVSGSREGISILIAMISEMYLNMRGDNTEERIVEMLDENLKAMNKAEVEAEGRYYLQEDK
;
A
#
# COMPACT_ATOMS: atom_id res chain seq x y z
N MET A 1 6.13 26.58 -32.24
CA MET A 1 5.03 25.92 -31.50
C MET A 1 3.70 26.28 -32.14
N ALA A 2 2.75 25.35 -32.22
CA ALA A 2 1.39 25.65 -32.71
C ALA A 2 0.59 26.33 -31.59
N ARG A 3 -0.03 27.49 -31.87
CA ARG A 3 -0.82 28.23 -30.88
C ARG A 3 -2.19 27.57 -30.69
N ARG A 4 -2.57 27.30 -29.44
CA ARG A 4 -3.89 26.80 -29.05
C ARG A 4 -4.39 27.58 -27.84
N ASN A 5 -5.68 27.90 -27.82
CA ASN A 5 -6.32 28.57 -26.69
C ASN A 5 -7.10 27.51 -25.89
N VAL A 6 -6.88 27.45 -24.59
CA VAL A 6 -7.53 26.49 -23.67
C VAL A 6 -7.97 27.25 -22.42
N TYR A 7 -9.15 26.90 -21.90
CA TYR A 7 -9.66 27.47 -20.66
C TYR A 7 -9.28 26.58 -19.47
N PHE A 8 -8.70 27.18 -18.45
CA PHE A 8 -8.31 26.52 -17.21
C PHE A 8 -9.22 26.94 -16.06
N ARG A 9 -9.33 26.08 -15.04
CA ARG A 9 -9.91 26.47 -13.75
C ARG A 9 -8.92 27.38 -13.01
N GLU A 10 -9.42 28.31 -12.22
CA GLU A 10 -8.59 29.29 -11.49
C GLU A 10 -7.53 28.63 -10.60
N LYS A 11 -7.86 27.50 -9.95
CA LYS A 11 -6.89 26.74 -9.15
C LYS A 11 -5.68 26.29 -9.98
N VAL A 12 -5.91 25.81 -11.19
CA VAL A 12 -4.84 25.32 -12.08
C VAL A 12 -3.98 26.49 -12.57
N LEU A 13 -4.59 27.64 -12.84
CA LEU A 13 -3.83 28.85 -13.18
C LEU A 13 -2.85 29.23 -12.07
N ARG A 14 -3.35 29.28 -10.81
CA ARG A 14 -2.51 29.56 -9.64
C ARG A 14 -1.38 28.56 -9.46
N GLU A 15 -1.67 27.25 -9.55
CA GLU A 15 -0.64 26.21 -9.42
C GLU A 15 0.45 26.34 -10.50
N VAL A 16 0.09 26.69 -11.74
CA VAL A 16 1.08 26.91 -12.81
C VAL A 16 1.88 28.19 -12.59
N ASP A 17 1.24 29.28 -12.15
CA ASP A 17 1.94 30.52 -11.82
C ASP A 17 2.93 30.32 -10.67
N GLU A 18 2.56 29.54 -9.65
CA GLU A 18 3.46 29.15 -8.56
C GLU A 18 4.70 28.40 -9.08
N LEU A 19 4.53 27.45 -10.00
CA LEU A 19 5.66 26.74 -10.63
C LEU A 19 6.59 27.68 -11.40
N VAL A 20 6.02 28.62 -12.16
CA VAL A 20 6.81 29.64 -12.88
C VAL A 20 7.61 30.50 -11.89
N GLN A 21 7.00 30.91 -10.77
CA GLN A 21 7.69 31.68 -9.74
C GLN A 21 8.82 30.90 -9.06
N ILE A 22 8.64 29.60 -8.81
CA ILE A 22 9.68 28.72 -8.25
C ILE A 22 10.89 28.67 -9.19
N GLU A 23 10.67 28.49 -10.49
CA GLU A 23 11.75 28.45 -11.48
C GLU A 23 12.51 29.79 -11.56
N ILE A 24 11.80 30.92 -11.50
CA ILE A 24 12.43 32.25 -11.45
C ILE A 24 13.26 32.42 -10.17
N GLN A 25 12.75 31.98 -9.02
CA GLN A 25 13.48 31.99 -7.76
C GLN A 25 14.75 31.13 -7.81
N ASN A 26 14.72 30.05 -8.58
CA ASN A 26 15.88 29.18 -8.84
C ASN A 26 16.90 29.78 -9.83
N GLY A 27 16.68 31.02 -10.30
CA GLY A 27 17.59 31.75 -11.17
C GLY A 27 17.27 31.69 -12.66
N ALA A 28 16.12 31.12 -13.04
CA ALA A 28 15.67 31.14 -14.44
C ALA A 28 15.23 32.55 -14.86
N THR A 29 15.49 32.90 -16.12
CA THR A 29 15.04 34.19 -16.66
C THR A 29 13.63 34.10 -17.22
N HIS A 30 12.90 35.22 -17.24
CA HIS A 30 11.55 35.31 -17.83
C HIS A 30 11.50 34.97 -19.33
N GLY A 31 12.65 35.00 -20.02
CA GLY A 31 12.76 34.56 -21.41
C GLY A 31 12.77 33.03 -21.57
N GLU A 32 13.22 32.32 -20.54
CA GLU A 32 13.33 30.85 -20.52
C GLU A 32 12.08 30.21 -19.93
N VAL A 33 11.50 30.84 -18.89
CA VAL A 33 10.32 30.31 -18.19
C VAL A 33 9.21 31.36 -18.15
N ASN A 34 8.07 30.99 -18.71
CA ASN A 34 6.82 31.71 -18.64
C ASN A 34 5.65 30.72 -18.56
N PHE A 35 4.45 31.25 -18.32
CA PHE A 35 3.24 30.44 -18.19
C PHE A 35 3.03 29.48 -19.39
N SER A 36 3.21 29.96 -20.61
CA SER A 36 2.97 29.16 -21.82
C SER A 36 4.01 28.05 -21.99
N SER A 37 5.28 28.32 -21.68
CA SER A 37 6.32 27.29 -21.73
C SER A 37 6.09 26.23 -20.66
N GLU A 38 5.66 26.62 -19.45
CA GLU A 38 5.44 25.68 -18.35
C GLU A 38 4.20 24.81 -18.59
N VAL A 39 3.10 25.40 -19.08
CA VAL A 39 1.93 24.62 -19.55
C VAL A 39 2.32 23.66 -20.67
N GLY A 40 3.19 24.08 -21.60
CA GLY A 40 3.70 23.21 -22.65
C GLY A 40 4.38 21.95 -22.10
N LYS A 41 5.32 22.11 -21.16
CA LYS A 41 5.98 21.00 -20.47
C LYS A 41 4.98 20.09 -19.74
N LEU A 42 4.06 20.68 -18.98
CA LEU A 42 3.04 19.93 -18.23
C LEU A 42 2.13 19.12 -19.15
N VAL A 43 1.75 19.66 -20.31
CA VAL A 43 0.95 18.94 -21.31
C VAL A 43 1.73 17.76 -21.90
N GLU A 44 3.02 17.92 -22.20
CA GLU A 44 3.85 16.81 -22.69
C GLU A 44 3.97 15.69 -21.66
N ILE A 45 4.23 16.04 -20.38
CA ILE A 45 4.27 15.10 -19.26
C ILE A 45 2.90 14.41 -19.12
N GLY A 46 1.81 15.18 -19.10
CA GLY A 46 0.46 14.67 -18.99
C GLY A 46 0.09 13.70 -20.10
N LEU A 47 0.49 13.98 -21.35
CA LEU A 47 0.29 13.07 -22.49
C LEU A 47 1.10 11.78 -22.34
N ARG A 48 2.34 11.87 -21.85
CA ARG A 48 3.18 10.68 -21.58
C ARG A 48 2.56 9.80 -20.51
N ILE A 49 2.16 10.37 -19.38
CA ILE A 49 1.47 9.65 -18.29
C ILE A 49 0.16 9.05 -18.80
N LYS A 50 -0.62 9.80 -19.58
CA LYS A 50 -1.90 9.30 -20.08
C LYS A 50 -1.75 8.12 -21.05
N LYS A 51 -0.67 8.08 -21.84
CA LYS A 51 -0.33 6.93 -22.69
C LYS A 51 0.06 5.71 -21.84
N LEU A 52 0.91 5.90 -20.82
CA LEU A 52 1.28 4.84 -19.87
C LEU A 52 0.06 4.30 -19.09
N GLN A 53 -0.87 5.17 -18.69
CA GLN A 53 -2.12 4.76 -18.04
C GLN A 53 -3.05 3.95 -18.94
N LYS A 54 -2.98 4.11 -20.27
CA LYS A 54 -3.74 3.24 -21.20
C LYS A 54 -3.14 1.84 -21.29
N GLU A 55 -1.86 1.69 -20.96
CA GLU A 55 -1.15 0.40 -20.88
C GLU A 55 -1.27 -0.24 -19.49
N GLY A 56 -1.77 0.50 -18.49
CA GLY A 56 -1.94 0.05 -17.11
C GLY A 56 -3.34 -0.45 -16.81
N ASP A 57 -3.40 -1.72 -16.43
CA ASP A 57 -4.58 -2.45 -15.95
C ASP A 57 -5.42 -1.62 -14.98
N ARG A 58 -6.75 -1.62 -15.14
CA ARG A 58 -7.62 -1.07 -14.09
C ARG A 58 -7.39 -1.92 -12.85
N PHE A 59 -7.32 -1.30 -11.67
CA PHE A 59 -7.18 -2.05 -10.44
C PHE A 59 -8.32 -3.06 -10.30
N ASP A 60 -7.99 -4.35 -10.39
CA ASP A 60 -8.92 -5.45 -10.18
C ASP A 60 -9.07 -5.69 -8.68
N GLN A 61 -10.09 -5.04 -8.10
CA GLN A 61 -10.41 -5.19 -6.69
C GLN A 61 -10.72 -6.65 -6.33
N GLU A 62 -11.38 -7.40 -7.22
CA GLU A 62 -11.76 -8.79 -6.93
C GLU A 62 -10.52 -9.69 -6.94
N GLY A 63 -9.67 -9.54 -7.96
CA GLY A 63 -8.39 -10.24 -8.05
C GLY A 63 -7.47 -9.94 -6.87
N PHE A 64 -7.37 -8.67 -6.49
CA PHE A 64 -6.62 -8.24 -5.31
C PHE A 64 -7.16 -8.89 -4.02
N ASN A 65 -8.48 -8.80 -3.78
CA ASN A 65 -9.09 -9.39 -2.58
C ASN A 65 -8.89 -10.91 -2.53
N ARG A 66 -9.04 -11.59 -3.67
CA ARG A 66 -8.84 -13.04 -3.79
C ARG A 66 -7.38 -13.43 -3.48
N GLU A 67 -6.42 -12.67 -3.99
CA GLU A 67 -5.01 -12.91 -3.71
C GLU A 67 -4.66 -12.62 -2.25
N LEU A 68 -5.20 -11.54 -1.68
CA LEU A 68 -5.01 -11.19 -0.28
C LEU A 68 -5.50 -12.30 0.65
N ILE A 69 -6.75 -12.77 0.46
CA ILE A 69 -7.30 -13.88 1.25
C ILE A 69 -6.43 -15.14 1.10
N ARG A 70 -6.03 -15.49 -0.13
CA ARG A 70 -5.19 -16.66 -0.37
C ARG A 70 -3.86 -16.61 0.38
N LYS A 71 -3.19 -15.44 0.35
CA LYS A 71 -1.90 -15.25 1.02
C LYS A 71 -2.05 -15.27 2.54
N VAL A 72 -3.02 -14.52 3.07
CA VAL A 72 -3.24 -14.44 4.53
C VAL A 72 -3.68 -15.78 5.10
N SER A 73 -4.67 -16.44 4.49
CA SER A 73 -5.12 -17.77 4.93
C SER A 73 -4.01 -18.81 4.84
N GLY A 74 -3.26 -18.83 3.73
CA GLY A 74 -2.14 -19.76 3.57
C GLY A 74 -1.03 -19.53 4.60
N SER A 75 -0.71 -18.27 4.92
CA SER A 75 0.25 -17.95 5.99
C SER A 75 -0.26 -18.39 7.36
N ARG A 76 -1.54 -18.18 7.67
CA ARG A 76 -2.14 -18.59 8.96
C ARG A 76 -2.16 -20.10 9.14
N GLU A 77 -2.54 -20.84 8.09
CA GLU A 77 -2.48 -22.30 8.10
C GLU A 77 -1.04 -22.80 8.25
N GLY A 78 -0.10 -22.21 7.51
CA GLY A 78 1.33 -22.55 7.61
C GLY A 78 1.90 -22.33 9.01
N ILE A 79 1.57 -21.20 9.65
CA ILE A 79 1.98 -20.92 11.04
C ILE A 79 1.36 -21.95 12.00
N SER A 80 0.09 -22.33 11.81
CA SER A 80 -0.58 -23.34 12.64
C SER A 80 0.11 -24.71 12.54
N ILE A 81 0.53 -25.12 11.34
CA ILE A 81 1.31 -26.34 11.12
C ILE A 81 2.67 -26.25 11.83
N LEU A 82 3.36 -25.11 11.72
CA LEU A 82 4.65 -24.91 12.39
C LEU A 82 4.51 -24.96 13.92
N ILE A 83 3.46 -24.35 14.47
CA ILE A 83 3.15 -24.42 15.90
C ILE A 83 2.96 -25.88 16.33
N ALA A 84 2.24 -26.68 15.55
CA ALA A 84 2.05 -28.09 15.83
C ALA A 84 3.37 -28.86 15.84
N MET A 85 4.17 -28.71 14.79
CA MET A 85 5.47 -29.38 14.69
C MET A 85 6.43 -29.00 15.84
N ILE A 86 6.49 -27.71 16.19
CA ILE A 86 7.36 -27.22 17.26
C ILE A 86 6.87 -27.71 18.62
N SER A 87 5.55 -27.70 18.85
CA SER A 87 4.96 -28.17 20.11
C SER A 87 5.22 -29.67 20.31
N GLU A 88 5.01 -30.47 19.27
CA GLU A 88 5.30 -31.90 19.29
C GLU A 88 6.79 -32.17 19.52
N MET A 89 7.69 -31.47 18.82
CA MET A 89 9.13 -31.60 19.03
C MET A 89 9.54 -31.25 20.46
N TYR A 90 8.98 -30.17 21.01
CA TYR A 90 9.26 -29.71 22.36
C TYR A 90 8.83 -30.71 23.44
N LEU A 91 7.62 -31.27 23.31
CA LEU A 91 7.10 -32.28 24.25
C LEU A 91 7.86 -33.60 24.14
N ASN A 92 8.20 -34.03 22.92
CA ASN A 92 9.08 -35.17 22.69
C ASN A 92 10.44 -35.02 23.38
N MET A 93 11.08 -33.85 23.27
CA MET A 93 12.36 -33.58 23.96
C MET A 93 12.26 -33.65 25.48
N ARG A 94 11.08 -33.36 26.05
CA ARG A 94 10.84 -33.40 27.50
C ARG A 94 10.38 -34.77 28.01
N GLY A 95 10.10 -35.72 27.12
CA GLY A 95 9.52 -37.01 27.48
C GLY A 95 8.06 -36.94 27.93
N ASP A 96 7.38 -35.83 27.63
CA ASP A 96 5.99 -35.54 28.01
C ASP A 96 5.07 -35.51 26.78
N ASN A 97 5.33 -36.41 25.83
CA ASN A 97 4.61 -36.49 24.54
C ASN A 97 3.32 -37.31 24.66
N THR A 98 2.46 -36.97 25.61
CA THR A 98 1.11 -37.52 25.68
C THR A 98 0.18 -36.75 24.75
N GLU A 99 -0.78 -37.44 24.15
CA GLU A 99 -1.74 -36.82 23.21
C GLU A 99 -2.50 -35.65 23.85
N GLU A 100 -2.91 -35.81 25.12
CA GLU A 100 -3.56 -34.74 25.90
C GLU A 100 -2.66 -33.50 26.01
N ARG A 101 -1.37 -33.69 26.31
CA ARG A 101 -0.43 -32.56 26.48
C ARG A 101 -0.16 -31.82 25.18
N ILE A 102 -0.09 -32.54 24.06
CA ILE A 102 0.04 -31.93 22.72
C ILE A 102 -1.18 -31.06 22.41
N VAL A 103 -2.39 -31.58 22.64
CA VAL A 103 -3.63 -30.86 22.38
C VAL A 103 -3.76 -29.62 23.27
N GLU A 104 -3.42 -29.73 24.56
CA GLU A 104 -3.40 -28.58 25.48
C GLU A 104 -2.45 -27.48 24.99
N MET A 105 -1.20 -27.84 24.68
CA MET A 105 -0.19 -26.87 24.24
C MET A 105 -0.56 -26.23 22.89
N LEU A 106 -1.18 -26.99 21.98
CA LEU A 106 -1.71 -26.48 20.72
C LEU A 106 -2.84 -25.46 20.95
N ASP A 107 -3.81 -25.79 21.80
CA ASP A 107 -4.92 -24.89 22.11
C ASP A 107 -4.45 -23.60 22.78
N GLU A 108 -3.51 -23.69 23.71
CA GLU A 108 -2.86 -22.53 24.34
C GLU A 108 -2.17 -21.62 23.30
N ASN A 109 -1.36 -22.21 22.41
CA ASN A 109 -0.64 -21.46 21.39
C ASN A 109 -1.58 -20.82 20.35
N LEU A 110 -2.62 -21.53 19.93
CA LEU A 110 -3.63 -20.99 19.00
C LEU A 110 -4.45 -19.86 19.63
N LYS A 111 -4.82 -19.99 20.91
CA LYS A 111 -5.47 -18.92 21.67
C LYS A 111 -4.56 -17.68 21.80
N ALA A 112 -3.28 -17.88 22.10
CA ALA A 112 -2.31 -16.80 22.17
C ALA A 112 -2.15 -16.09 20.81
N MET A 113 -2.10 -16.85 19.71
CA MET A 113 -2.05 -16.32 18.35
C MET A 113 -3.28 -15.46 18.03
N ASN A 114 -4.49 -15.97 18.30
CA ASN A 114 -5.73 -15.21 18.09
C ASN A 114 -5.76 -13.92 18.92
N LYS A 115 -5.33 -13.99 20.19
CA LYS A 115 -5.26 -12.81 21.05
C LYS A 115 -4.27 -11.76 20.50
N ALA A 116 -3.10 -12.20 20.04
CA ALA A 116 -2.10 -11.32 19.44
C ALA A 116 -2.62 -10.62 18.17
N GLU A 117 -3.41 -11.32 17.34
CA GLU A 117 -4.04 -10.73 16.16
C GLU A 117 -5.04 -9.63 16.53
N VAL A 118 -5.93 -9.89 17.50
CA VAL A 118 -6.91 -8.90 17.99
C VAL A 118 -6.21 -7.69 18.61
N GLU A 119 -5.15 -7.92 19.38
CA GLU A 119 -4.34 -6.82 19.95
C GLU A 119 -3.62 -6.01 18.87
N ALA A 120 -3.09 -6.67 17.84
CA ALA A 120 -2.46 -5.98 16.72
C ALA A 120 -3.50 -5.13 15.97
N GLU A 121 -4.70 -5.67 15.72
CA GLU A 121 -5.80 -4.92 15.12
C GLU A 121 -6.09 -3.63 15.91
N GLY A 122 -6.24 -3.73 17.23
CA GLY A 122 -6.52 -2.58 18.09
C GLY A 122 -5.38 -1.55 18.22
N ARG A 123 -4.14 -1.90 17.86
CA ARG A 123 -2.99 -0.97 17.89
C ARG A 123 -2.80 -0.21 16.58
N TYR A 124 -3.18 -0.80 15.46
CA TYR A 124 -2.89 -0.26 14.13
C TYR A 124 -4.10 0.32 13.41
N TYR A 125 -5.31 -0.13 13.74
CA TYR A 125 -6.55 0.48 13.25
C TYR A 125 -7.12 1.41 14.33
N LEU A 126 -7.40 2.66 13.96
CA LEU A 126 -8.04 3.65 14.83
C LEU A 126 -9.32 3.01 15.39
N GLN A 127 -9.40 2.84 16.71
CA GLN A 127 -10.68 2.60 17.36
C GLN A 127 -11.55 3.81 17.03
N GLU A 128 -12.68 3.60 16.34
CA GLU A 128 -13.67 4.65 16.20
C GLU A 128 -14.06 5.11 17.61
N ASP A 129 -13.70 6.35 17.95
CA ASP A 129 -14.10 7.00 19.19
C ASP A 129 -15.63 6.93 19.27
N LYS A 130 -16.12 6.20 20.29
CA LYS A 130 -17.54 6.13 20.64
C LYS A 130 -18.04 7.41 21.26
#